data_AF-A0A2V9UXC1-F1
#
_entry.id   AF-A0A2V9UXC1-F1
#
_cell.length_a   1.000
_cell.length_b   1.000
_cell.length_c   1.000
_cell.angle_alpha   90.00
_cell.angle_beta   90.00
_cell.angle_gamma   90.00
#
_symmetry.space_group_name_H-M   'P 1'
#
loop_
_entity.id
_entity.type
_entity.pdbx_description
1 polymer ?
#
loop_
_entity_poly.entity_id
_entity_poly.type
_entity_poly.pdbx_seq_one_letter_code
_entity_poly.pdbx_strand_id
1 'polypeptide(L)'
;MAHAQPVDILYLFNRSLLGQRIIVDQSIEQMAATYKSARPFPHIVVDNMFEDQLLDQLLGEMPSLTAKEFLYCNDGHLTQYGLRSATGLGETGFQLVAFLHSAAFLYFLSEITGIRELLPDPYLQ
;
A
#
# COMPACT_ATOMS: atom_id res chain seq x y z
N MET A 1 36.97 -3.35 16.17
CA MET A 1 36.00 -4.36 16.64
C MET A 1 34.67 -4.00 16.01
N ALA A 2 34.23 -4.76 15.00
CA ALA A 2 32.99 -4.49 14.29
C ALA A 2 31.82 -4.98 15.14
N HIS A 3 31.06 -4.06 15.72
CA HIS A 3 29.76 -4.37 16.31
C HIS A 3 28.79 -4.69 15.17
N ALA A 4 28.60 -5.98 14.87
CA ALA A 4 27.48 -6.41 14.07
C ALA A 4 26.20 -6.06 14.85
N GLN A 5 25.41 -5.13 14.30
CA GLN A 5 24.07 -4.85 14.82
C GLN A 5 23.23 -6.13 14.67
N PRO A 6 22.42 -6.52 15.68
CA PRO A 6 21.57 -7.69 15.57
C PRO A 6 20.62 -7.49 14.38
N VAL A 7 20.69 -8.40 13.41
CA VAL A 7 19.81 -8.37 12.25
C VAL A 7 18.46 -8.91 12.71
N ASP A 8 17.45 -8.05 12.72
CA ASP A 8 16.10 -8.42 13.13
C ASP A 8 15.50 -9.42 12.12
N ILE A 9 15.10 -10.59 12.61
CA ILE A 9 14.52 -11.66 11.79
C ILE A 9 13.20 -11.20 11.16
N LEU A 10 12.41 -10.38 11.86
CA LEU A 10 11.21 -9.76 11.29
C LEU A 10 11.56 -8.81 10.15
N TYR A 11 12.65 -8.05 10.29
CA TYR A 11 13.11 -7.15 9.24
C TYR A 11 13.53 -7.92 7.97
N LEU A 12 14.29 -9.01 8.11
CA LEU A 12 14.67 -9.85 6.96
C LEU A 12 13.46 -10.56 6.32
N PHE A 13 12.55 -11.06 7.15
CA PHE A 13 11.32 -11.71 6.69
C PHE A 13 10.41 -10.73 5.93
N ASN A 14 10.21 -9.52 6.47
CA ASN A 14 9.41 -8.48 5.84
C ASN A 14 10.04 -7.99 4.53
N ARG A 15 11.38 -7.81 4.47
CA ARG A 15 12.05 -7.48 3.20
C ARG A 15 11.86 -8.55 2.12
N SER A 16 11.85 -9.83 2.50
CA SER A 16 11.62 -10.94 1.57
C SER A 16 10.19 -10.94 1.00
N LEU A 17 9.19 -10.64 1.84
CA LEU A 17 7.78 -10.61 1.43
C LEU A 17 7.42 -9.37 0.60
N LEU A 18 8.02 -8.22 0.91
CA LEU A 18 7.83 -6.98 0.16
C LEU A 18 8.56 -7.01 -1.18
N GLY A 19 9.79 -7.53 -1.23
CA GLY A 19 10.64 -7.50 -2.42
C GLY A 19 10.12 -8.30 -3.62
N GLN A 20 9.10 -9.15 -3.43
CA GLN A 20 8.42 -9.84 -4.53
C GLN A 20 7.16 -9.11 -5.03
N ARG A 21 6.72 -8.05 -4.35
CA ARG A 21 5.42 -7.40 -4.59
C ARG A 21 5.49 -5.88 -4.79
N ILE A 22 6.57 -5.24 -4.34
CA ILE A 22 6.82 -3.81 -4.54
C ILE A 22 8.25 -3.55 -5.01
N ILE A 23 8.41 -2.50 -5.80
CA ILE A 23 9.69 -2.01 -6.33
C ILE A 23 10.01 -0.71 -5.58
N VAL A 24 11.15 -0.68 -4.89
CA VAL A 24 11.61 0.49 -4.14
C VAL A 24 13.12 0.58 -4.24
N ASP A 25 13.61 1.68 -4.83
CA ASP A 25 15.06 1.89 -5.07
C ASP A 25 15.77 2.62 -3.92
N GLN A 26 15.01 3.19 -2.99
CA GLN A 26 15.52 3.94 -1.84
C GLN A 26 15.56 3.08 -0.57
N SER A 27 16.50 3.38 0.32
CA SER A 27 16.50 2.77 1.65
C SER A 27 15.36 3.33 2.51
N ILE A 28 14.92 2.55 3.50
CA ILE A 28 13.88 2.97 4.45
C ILE A 28 14.27 4.27 5.17
N GLU A 29 15.54 4.46 5.50
CA GLU A 29 16.04 5.66 6.17
C GLU A 29 15.94 6.90 5.26
N GLN A 30 16.23 6.75 3.96
CA GLN A 30 16.09 7.82 2.97
C GLN A 30 14.61 8.20 2.78
N MET A 31 13.74 7.19 2.68
CA MET A 31 12.31 7.39 2.58
C MET A 31 11.75 8.08 3.82
N ALA A 32 12.14 7.64 5.02
CA ALA A 32 11.72 8.24 6.28
C ALA A 32 12.19 9.71 6.42
N ALA A 33 13.41 10.01 5.97
CA ALA A 33 13.91 11.38 5.95
C ALA A 33 13.12 12.27 4.97
N THR A 34 12.81 11.74 3.79
CA THR A 34 11.98 12.40 2.77
C THR A 34 10.59 12.68 3.32
N TYR A 35 9.93 11.66 3.88
CA TYR A 35 8.62 11.78 4.52
C TYR A 35 8.58 12.90 5.56
N LYS A 36 9.52 12.90 6.51
CA LYS A 36 9.56 13.87 7.63
C LYS A 36 9.87 15.31 7.19
N SER A 37 10.71 15.46 6.17
CA SER A 37 11.18 16.78 5.71
C SER A 37 10.24 17.43 4.69
N ALA A 38 9.34 16.66 4.08
CA ALA A 38 8.42 17.15 3.08
C ALA A 38 7.53 18.30 3.59
N ARG A 39 7.09 19.13 2.65
CA ARG A 39 6.28 20.34 2.88
C ARG A 39 5.11 20.38 1.91
N PRO A 40 3.94 20.91 2.30
CA PRO A 40 3.67 21.63 3.55
C PRO A 40 3.41 20.74 4.77
N PHE A 41 3.24 19.44 4.57
CA PHE A 41 3.08 18.42 5.62
C PHE A 41 3.92 17.17 5.28
N PRO A 42 4.18 16.29 6.26
CA PRO A 42 4.92 15.05 6.03
C PRO A 42 4.23 14.15 4.99
N HIS A 43 4.94 13.83 3.91
CA HIS A 43 4.46 12.96 2.84
C HIS A 43 5.63 12.39 2.04
N ILE A 44 5.39 11.29 1.34
CA ILE A 44 6.34 10.67 0.42
C ILE A 44 5.62 10.25 -0.86
N VAL A 45 6.33 10.31 -1.99
CA VAL A 45 5.89 9.79 -3.28
C VAL A 45 6.86 8.69 -3.69
N VAL A 46 6.32 7.54 -4.10
CA VAL A 46 7.10 6.40 -4.60
C VAL A 46 6.60 6.08 -6.00
N ASP A 47 7.38 6.46 -7.00
CA ASP A 47 7.05 6.24 -8.40
C ASP A 47 7.28 4.76 -8.77
N ASN A 48 6.42 4.22 -9.64
CA ASN A 48 6.53 2.87 -10.20
C ASN A 48 6.67 1.76 -9.14
N MET A 49 5.97 1.92 -8.02
CA MET A 49 6.04 1.00 -6.88
C MET A 49 5.54 -0.42 -7.20
N PHE A 50 4.69 -0.57 -8.21
CA PHE A 50 4.11 -1.85 -8.63
C PHE A 50 4.47 -2.13 -10.09
N GLU A 51 4.59 -3.40 -10.45
CA GLU A 51 4.82 -3.81 -11.84
C GLU A 51 3.61 -3.45 -12.73
N ASP A 52 3.89 -2.92 -13.92
CA ASP A 52 2.85 -2.53 -14.89
C ASP A 52 1.87 -3.68 -15.19
N GLN A 53 2.38 -4.91 -15.31
CA GLN A 53 1.57 -6.09 -15.58
C GLN A 53 0.52 -6.35 -14.48
N LEU A 54 0.85 -6.11 -13.21
CA LEU A 54 -0.08 -6.24 -12.10
C LEU A 54 -1.20 -5.20 -12.22
N LEU A 55 -0.84 -3.96 -12.56
CA LEU A 55 -1.80 -2.86 -12.70
C LEU A 55 -2.69 -3.03 -13.93
N ASP A 56 -2.16 -3.56 -15.04
CA ASP A 56 -2.93 -3.88 -16.25
C ASP A 56 -3.98 -4.98 -15.97
N GLN A 57 -3.61 -6.02 -15.22
CA GLN A 57 -4.54 -7.05 -14.79
C GLN A 57 -5.64 -6.47 -13.89
N LEU A 58 -5.26 -5.65 -12.91
CA LEU A 58 -6.22 -4.97 -12.05
C LEU A 58 -7.19 -4.10 -12.85
N LEU A 59 -6.68 -3.35 -13.83
CA LEU A 59 -7.49 -2.52 -14.71
C LEU A 59 -8.49 -3.35 -15.52
N GLY A 60 -8.09 -4.55 -15.96
CA GLY A 60 -8.98 -5.49 -16.66
C GLY A 60 -10.12 -6.03 -15.78
N GLU A 61 -9.93 -6.09 -14.46
CA GLU A 61 -10.96 -6.51 -13.50
C GLU A 61 -11.92 -5.38 -13.10
N MET A 62 -11.51 -4.12 -13.24
CA MET A 62 -12.31 -2.98 -12.83
C MET A 62 -13.55 -2.81 -13.71
N PRO A 63 -14.77 -2.77 -13.14
CA PRO A 63 -15.96 -2.49 -13.93
C PRO A 63 -15.92 -1.06 -14.48
N SER A 64 -16.67 -0.80 -15.56
CA SER A 64 -16.89 0.58 -16.02
C SER A 64 -17.47 1.44 -14.90
N LEU A 65 -17.06 2.70 -14.78
CA LEU A 65 -17.59 3.65 -13.79
C LEU A 65 -19.11 3.88 -13.93
N THR A 66 -19.69 3.54 -15.08
CA THR A 66 -21.15 3.59 -15.34
C THR A 66 -21.88 2.29 -14.95
N ALA A 67 -21.17 1.29 -14.46
CA ALA A 67 -21.73 -0.01 -14.11
C ALA A 67 -22.53 0.09 -12.80
N LYS A 68 -23.53 -0.77 -12.63
CA LYS A 68 -24.46 -0.74 -11.48
C LYS A 68 -23.76 -1.03 -10.15
N GLU A 69 -22.59 -1.62 -10.23
CA GLU A 69 -21.65 -1.98 -9.19
C GLU A 69 -21.09 -0.74 -8.47
N PHE A 70 -21.07 0.42 -9.13
CA PHE A 70 -20.66 1.68 -8.50
C PHE A 70 -21.82 2.41 -7.83
N LEU A 71 -21.56 2.92 -6.64
CA LEU A 71 -22.36 3.88 -5.91
C LEU A 71 -21.76 5.27 -6.17
N TYR A 72 -22.56 6.13 -6.79
CA TYR A 72 -22.23 7.54 -6.92
C TYR A 72 -22.69 8.29 -5.67
N CYS A 73 -21.79 9.03 -5.03
CA CYS A 73 -22.11 9.94 -3.94
C CYS A 73 -21.59 11.33 -4.28
N ASN A 74 -22.49 12.32 -4.16
CA ASN A 74 -22.16 13.74 -4.29
C ASN A 74 -22.95 14.51 -3.24
N ASP A 75 -22.25 15.05 -2.25
CA ASP A 75 -22.82 15.81 -1.13
C ASP A 75 -22.41 17.30 -1.15
N GLY A 76 -21.86 17.77 -2.28
CA GLY A 76 -21.37 19.14 -2.44
C GLY A 76 -19.95 19.38 -1.89
N HIS A 77 -19.40 18.46 -1.08
CA HIS A 77 -18.02 18.50 -0.60
C HIS A 77 -17.16 17.41 -1.25
N LEU A 78 -17.78 16.29 -1.59
CA LEU A 78 -17.14 15.13 -2.19
C LEU A 78 -17.91 14.69 -3.43
N THR A 79 -17.19 14.25 -4.45
CA THR A 79 -17.74 13.46 -5.56
C THR A 79 -16.94 12.17 -5.63
N GLN A 80 -17.61 11.03 -5.41
CA GLN A 80 -16.96 9.72 -5.35
C GLN A 80 -17.77 8.64 -6.06
N TYR A 81 -17.05 7.65 -6.59
CA TYR A 81 -17.58 6.38 -7.06
C TYR A 81 -16.99 5.27 -6.19
N GLY A 82 -17.84 4.57 -5.45
CA GLY A 82 -17.42 3.44 -4.61
C GLY A 82 -17.99 2.13 -5.14
N LEU A 83 -17.19 1.08 -5.18
CA LEU A 83 -17.73 -0.27 -5.39
C LEU A 83 -18.67 -0.62 -4.24
N ARG A 84 -19.85 -1.18 -4.55
CA ARG A 84 -20.83 -1.60 -3.53
C ARG A 84 -20.30 -2.67 -2.58
N SER A 85 -19.33 -3.46 -3.03
CA SER A 85 -18.80 -4.60 -2.29
C SER A 85 -17.39 -4.94 -2.80
N ALA A 86 -16.53 -5.40 -1.90
CA ALA A 86 -15.23 -5.99 -2.26
C ALA A 86 -15.37 -7.22 -3.17
N THR A 87 -16.54 -7.89 -3.18
CA THR A 87 -16.85 -8.97 -4.13
C THR A 87 -16.91 -8.51 -5.59
N GLY A 88 -16.94 -7.20 -5.84
CA GLY A 88 -16.81 -6.63 -7.18
C GLY A 88 -15.37 -6.53 -7.67
N LEU A 89 -14.38 -6.80 -6.80
CA LEU A 89 -12.98 -6.94 -7.19
C LEU A 89 -12.76 -8.38 -7.69
N GLY A 90 -11.99 -8.51 -8.77
CA GLY A 90 -11.49 -9.81 -9.19
C GLY A 90 -10.35 -10.29 -8.28
N GLU A 91 -9.73 -11.39 -8.70
CA GLU A 91 -8.68 -12.07 -7.93
C GLU A 91 -7.46 -11.15 -7.72
N THR A 92 -7.03 -10.44 -8.77
CA THR A 92 -5.88 -9.53 -8.69
C THR A 92 -6.15 -8.37 -7.73
N GLY A 93 -7.34 -7.77 -7.81
CA GLY A 93 -7.78 -6.72 -6.88
C GLY A 93 -7.85 -7.19 -5.44
N PHE A 94 -8.40 -8.37 -5.20
CA PHE A 94 -8.45 -8.96 -3.87
C PHE A 94 -7.04 -9.20 -3.30
N GLN A 95 -6.14 -9.81 -4.07
CA GLN A 95 -4.77 -10.08 -3.64
C GLN A 95 -3.99 -8.79 -3.35
N LEU A 96 -4.17 -7.74 -4.15
CA LEU A 96 -3.53 -6.45 -3.92
C LEU A 96 -4.05 -5.81 -2.63
N VAL A 97 -5.37 -5.78 -2.42
CA VAL A 97 -5.96 -5.23 -1.19
C VAL A 97 -5.48 -6.00 0.03
N ALA A 98 -5.51 -7.34 -0.01
CA ALA A 98 -5.02 -8.18 1.09
C ALA A 98 -3.53 -7.92 1.39
N PHE A 99 -2.71 -7.72 0.36
CA PHE A 99 -1.30 -7.35 0.54
C PHE A 99 -1.13 -5.99 1.22
N LEU A 100 -1.89 -4.96 0.80
CA LEU A 100 -1.83 -3.63 1.39
C LEU A 100 -2.25 -3.62 2.88
N HIS A 101 -3.09 -4.56 3.29
CA HIS A 101 -3.51 -4.75 4.68
C HIS A 101 -2.64 -5.78 5.45
N SER A 102 -1.62 -6.34 4.82
CA SER A 102 -0.74 -7.33 5.45
C SER A 102 0.18 -6.70 6.49
N ALA A 103 0.58 -7.49 7.50
CA ALA A 103 1.52 -7.05 8.51
C ALA A 103 2.86 -6.57 7.91
N ALA A 104 3.33 -7.17 6.82
CA ALA A 104 4.56 -6.77 6.15
C ALA A 104 4.45 -5.36 5.56
N PHE A 105 3.32 -5.03 4.92
CA PHE A 105 3.07 -3.69 4.36
C PHE A 105 2.88 -2.63 5.46
N LEU A 106 2.15 -2.97 6.51
CA LEU A 106 1.97 -2.07 7.66
C LEU A 106 3.28 -1.81 8.40
N TYR A 107 4.14 -2.81 8.55
CA TYR A 107 5.48 -2.62 9.10
C TYR A 107 6.32 -1.69 8.22
N PHE A 108 6.29 -1.88 6.90
CA PHE A 108 6.95 -0.98 5.95
C PHE A 108 6.50 0.48 6.09
N LEU A 109 5.19 0.72 6.16
CA LEU A 109 4.66 2.07 6.41
C LEU A 109 5.08 2.61 7.78
N SER A 110 5.10 1.76 8.80
CA SER A 110 5.51 2.14 10.16
C SER A 110 6.97 2.61 10.20
N GLU A 111 7.85 1.90 9.50
CA GLU A 111 9.27 2.26 9.43
C GLU A 111 9.52 3.59 8.70
N ILE A 112 8.76 3.89 7.64
CA ILE A 112 8.88 5.15 6.90
C ILE A 112 8.29 6.32 7.69
N THR A 113 7.08 6.14 8.21
CA THR A 113 6.31 7.23 8.81
C THR A 113 6.66 7.48 10.28
N GLY A 114 7.17 6.46 10.97
CA GLY A 114 7.36 6.45 12.42
C GLY A 114 6.06 6.24 13.21
N ILE A 115 4.92 6.02 12.54
CA ILE A 115 3.65 5.69 13.20
C ILE A 115 3.69 4.21 13.55
N ARG A 116 3.63 3.90 14.86
CA ARG A 116 3.68 2.53 15.35
C ARG A 116 2.28 1.93 15.43
N GLU A 117 2.24 0.60 15.41
CA GLU A 117 1.01 -0.18 15.68
C GLU A 117 -0.14 0.16 14.71
N LEU A 118 0.19 0.36 13.43
CA LEU A 118 -0.83 0.51 12.39
C LEU A 118 -1.76 -0.69 12.38
N LEU A 119 -3.06 -0.42 12.43
CA LEU A 119 -4.09 -1.45 12.41
C LEU A 119 -4.57 -1.67 10.97
N PRO A 120 -4.66 -2.92 10.51
CA PRO A 120 -5.35 -3.23 9.26
C PRO A 120 -6.84 -2.97 9.42
N ASP A 121 -7.53 -2.75 8.30
CA ASP A 121 -8.99 -2.79 8.28
C ASP A 121 -9.45 -4.24 8.55
N PRO A 122 -10.23 -4.50 9.62
CA PRO A 122 -10.65 -5.84 10.00
C PRO A 122 -11.62 -6.49 8.99
N TYR A 123 -12.19 -5.73 8.06
CA TYR A 123 -13.11 -6.22 7.04
C TYR A 123 -12.44 -6.54 5.70
N LEU A 124 -11.14 -6.28 5.57
CA LEU A 124 -10.36 -6.45 4.32
C LEU A 124 -9.24 -7.50 4.46
N GLN A 125 -9.38 -8.42 5.43
CA GLN A 125 -8.45 -9.53 5.69
C GLN A 125 -8.95 -10.85 5.10
#